data_AF-A0A974YEN3-F1
#
_entry.id   AF-A0A974YEN3-F1
#
_cell.length_a   1.000
_cell.length_b   1.000
_cell.length_c   1.000
_cell.angle_alpha   90.00
_cell.angle_beta   90.00
_cell.angle_gamma   90.00
#
_symmetry.space_group_name_H-M   'P 1'
#
loop_
_entity.id
_entity.type
_entity.pdbx_description
1 polymer ?
#
loop_
_entity_poly.entity_id
_entity_poly.type
_entity_poly.pdbx_seq_one_letter_code
_entity_poly.pdbx_strand_id
1 'polypeptide(L)'
;MTALRRPSRRLRAFRVGVPGLRGAPSPPRSPGGRGAGAGAAPDNEDERHHGHHHRPLIAGLFDADEWSQLLKNGALANREHTDPVPVVKLFTPHADSVWLVAEIHPDDGDTAMGLIDTGGFPVMGYFRHSEITSKPLRPVYKDLNFRFRPKRPLSELYAVAAKAGSITV
;
A
#
# COMPACT_ATOMS: atom_id res chain seq x y z
N MET A 1 15.63 36.62 -16.17
CA MET A 1 16.34 35.33 -16.34
C MET A 1 17.13 35.03 -15.07
N THR A 2 16.66 34.12 -14.21
CA THR A 2 17.48 33.40 -13.21
C THR A 2 16.65 32.19 -12.75
N ALA A 3 16.99 31.00 -13.25
CA ALA A 3 16.34 29.76 -12.86
C ALA A 3 17.06 29.17 -11.65
N LEU A 4 16.35 29.06 -10.52
CA LEU A 4 16.83 28.39 -9.32
C LEU A 4 16.68 26.87 -9.51
N ARG A 5 17.76 26.21 -9.92
CA ARG A 5 17.83 24.76 -10.09
C ARG A 5 17.81 24.09 -8.70
N ARG A 6 16.75 23.35 -8.36
CA ARG A 6 16.68 22.54 -7.12
C ARG A 6 16.98 21.06 -7.41
N PRO A 7 17.71 20.35 -6.52
CA PRO A 7 18.32 19.06 -6.82
C PRO A 7 17.36 17.88 -6.77
N SER A 8 17.56 16.94 -7.69
CA SER A 8 16.91 15.64 -7.77
C SER A 8 17.18 14.81 -6.50
N ARG A 9 16.12 14.44 -5.77
CA ARG A 9 16.20 13.49 -4.66
C ARG A 9 16.47 12.08 -5.21
N ARG A 10 17.72 11.63 -5.14
CA ARG A 10 18.04 10.19 -5.11
C ARG A 10 18.03 9.75 -3.64
N LEU A 11 17.08 8.91 -3.25
CA LEU A 11 17.15 8.21 -1.97
C LEU A 11 18.13 7.04 -2.12
N ARG A 12 19.27 7.12 -1.42
CA ARG A 12 20.16 5.97 -1.20
C ARG A 12 19.58 5.15 -0.05
N ALA A 13 19.29 3.88 -0.30
CA ALA A 13 18.99 2.92 0.76
C ALA A 13 20.26 2.69 1.61
N PHE A 14 20.18 2.98 2.90
CA PHE A 14 21.21 2.61 3.88
C PHE A 14 20.85 1.25 4.46
N ARG A 15 21.71 0.24 4.22
CA ARG A 15 21.62 -1.06 4.89
C ARG A 15 22.43 -0.98 6.17
N VAL A 16 21.77 -0.98 7.32
CA VAL A 16 22.43 -1.13 8.62
C VAL A 16 22.85 -2.59 8.77
N GLY A 17 24.15 -2.83 8.87
CA GLY A 17 24.73 -4.15 9.13
C GLY A 17 24.59 -4.52 10.60
N VAL A 18 24.08 -5.72 10.87
CA VAL A 18 24.13 -6.34 12.20
C VAL A 18 25.37 -7.23 12.26
N PRO A 19 26.30 -7.04 13.22
CA PRO A 19 27.43 -7.94 13.38
C PRO A 19 27.09 -9.14 14.28
N GLY A 20 27.30 -10.34 13.73
CA GLY A 20 27.89 -11.48 14.44
C GLY A 20 26.99 -12.34 15.33
N LEU A 21 26.64 -13.53 14.84
CA LEU A 21 26.66 -14.75 15.65
C LEU A 21 27.30 -15.89 14.85
N ARG A 22 28.38 -16.44 15.40
CA ARG A 22 29.10 -17.64 14.93
C ARG A 22 28.34 -18.89 15.36
N GLY A 23 28.26 -19.85 14.44
CA GLY A 23 28.47 -21.28 14.72
C GLY A 23 27.32 -22.08 15.33
N ALA A 24 26.65 -22.88 14.49
CA ALA A 24 26.16 -24.20 14.87
C ALA A 24 26.12 -25.13 13.63
N PRO A 25 26.40 -26.44 13.78
CA PRO A 25 26.77 -27.34 12.69
C PRO A 25 25.59 -27.95 11.92
N SER A 26 25.87 -28.31 10.66
CA SER A 26 24.96 -29.00 9.74
C SER A 26 24.60 -30.42 10.21
N PRO A 27 23.33 -30.87 10.08
CA PRO A 27 22.98 -32.28 10.26
C PRO A 27 23.38 -33.14 9.03
N PRO A 28 23.67 -34.44 9.23
CA PRO A 28 24.11 -35.33 8.16
C PRO A 28 22.98 -35.73 7.21
N ARG A 29 23.33 -35.93 5.93
CA ARG A 29 22.48 -36.56 4.91
C ARG A 29 22.54 -38.07 5.05
N SER A 30 21.38 -38.72 4.91
CA SER A 30 21.28 -40.16 4.60
C SER A 30 20.36 -40.41 3.39
N PRO A 31 20.52 -41.55 2.69
CA PRO A 31 20.28 -41.65 1.25
C PRO A 31 19.05 -42.48 0.85
N GLY A 32 18.59 -42.27 -0.38
CA GLY A 32 18.10 -43.34 -1.26
C GLY A 32 16.58 -43.62 -1.26
N GLY A 33 15.97 -43.46 -2.43
CA GLY A 33 14.64 -43.99 -2.74
C GLY A 33 14.23 -43.71 -4.18
N ARG A 34 14.61 -44.60 -5.11
CA ARG A 34 14.11 -44.63 -6.50
C ARG A 34 12.72 -45.28 -6.52
N GLY A 35 11.86 -44.85 -7.45
CA GLY A 35 10.63 -45.57 -7.79
C GLY A 35 9.89 -44.88 -8.93
N ALA A 36 10.01 -45.44 -10.12
CA ALA A 36 9.29 -45.07 -11.34
C ALA A 36 7.85 -45.61 -11.32
N GLY A 37 6.95 -44.99 -12.08
CA GLY A 37 5.61 -45.53 -12.29
C GLY A 37 4.70 -44.57 -13.05
N ALA A 38 4.64 -44.72 -14.36
CA ALA A 38 3.77 -44.00 -15.28
C ALA A 38 2.30 -44.42 -15.10
N GLY A 39 1.39 -43.46 -15.27
CA GLY A 39 -0.05 -43.66 -15.36
C GLY A 39 -0.70 -42.41 -15.94
N ALA A 40 -0.87 -42.40 -17.26
CA ALA A 40 -1.55 -41.36 -18.01
C ALA A 40 -3.08 -41.45 -17.81
N ALA A 41 -3.70 -40.29 -17.57
CA ALA A 41 -5.15 -40.02 -17.57
C ALA A 41 -5.34 -38.50 -17.81
N PRO A 42 -6.48 -38.05 -18.33
CA PRO A 42 -6.57 -37.48 -19.69
C PRO A 42 -6.44 -35.95 -19.77
N ASP A 43 -6.22 -35.51 -21.00
CA ASP A 43 -6.08 -34.13 -21.47
C ASP A 43 -7.20 -33.20 -20.97
N ASN A 44 -6.85 -32.31 -20.03
CA ASN A 44 -7.60 -31.10 -19.74
C ASN A 44 -6.76 -29.91 -20.24
N GLU A 45 -6.85 -29.62 -21.54
CA GLU A 45 -6.32 -28.39 -22.12
C GLU A 45 -7.19 -27.19 -21.71
N ASP A 46 -7.14 -26.78 -20.44
CA ASP A 46 -7.66 -25.46 -20.04
C ASP A 46 -6.88 -24.80 -18.88
N GLU A 47 -5.69 -25.30 -18.56
CA GLU A 47 -4.77 -24.67 -17.59
C GLU A 47 -3.67 -23.88 -18.31
N ARG A 48 -4.06 -22.76 -18.95
CA ARG A 48 -3.08 -21.72 -19.31
C ARG A 48 -2.71 -20.95 -18.07
N HIS A 49 -1.63 -21.40 -17.45
CA HIS A 49 -0.77 -20.71 -16.50
C HIS A 49 -0.80 -19.17 -16.65
N HIS A 50 -1.65 -18.52 -15.86
CA HIS A 50 -1.33 -17.21 -15.30
C HIS A 50 -0.95 -17.48 -13.86
N GLY A 51 0.34 -17.32 -13.59
CA GLY A 51 0.97 -17.70 -12.34
C GLY A 51 0.17 -17.21 -11.15
N HIS A 52 0.20 -18.02 -10.10
CA HIS A 52 -0.04 -17.57 -8.74
C HIS A 52 0.94 -16.43 -8.43
N HIS A 53 0.59 -15.21 -8.86
CA HIS A 53 1.02 -14.02 -8.19
C HIS A 53 0.46 -14.18 -6.79
N HIS A 54 1.37 -14.41 -5.84
CA HIS A 54 1.10 -14.28 -4.42
C HIS A 54 0.44 -12.92 -4.23
N ARG A 55 -0.89 -12.88 -4.29
CA ARG A 55 -1.69 -11.70 -4.01
C ARG A 55 -1.48 -11.49 -2.51
N PRO A 56 -0.74 -10.47 -2.06
CA PRO A 56 -0.74 -10.17 -0.64
C PRO A 56 -2.20 -9.93 -0.29
N LEU A 57 -2.71 -10.49 0.81
CA LEU A 57 -4.08 -10.24 1.28
C LEU A 57 -4.18 -8.78 1.77
N ILE A 58 -4.20 -7.88 0.79
CA ILE A 58 -4.79 -6.53 0.75
C ILE A 58 -6.32 -6.64 0.57
N ALA A 59 -6.83 -7.85 0.34
CA ALA A 59 -8.20 -8.19 -0.09
C ALA A 59 -9.36 -7.72 0.82
N GLY A 60 -9.10 -7.03 1.95
CA GLY A 60 -10.14 -6.45 2.79
C GLY A 60 -10.19 -4.92 2.79
N LEU A 61 -9.10 -4.23 2.43
CA LEU A 61 -9.01 -2.78 2.64
C LEU A 61 -9.51 -1.98 1.44
N PHE A 62 -9.23 -2.47 0.23
CA PHE A 62 -9.64 -1.84 -1.02
C PHE A 62 -10.36 -2.87 -1.89
N ASP A 63 -11.49 -2.48 -2.49
CA ASP A 63 -12.11 -3.29 -3.52
C ASP A 63 -11.37 -3.16 -4.86
N ALA A 64 -11.76 -3.97 -5.85
CA ALA A 64 -11.04 -4.04 -7.13
C ALA A 64 -11.09 -2.71 -7.91
N ASP A 65 -12.20 -1.98 -7.81
CA ASP A 65 -12.39 -0.72 -8.54
C ASP A 65 -11.61 0.41 -7.86
N GLU A 66 -11.69 0.49 -6.53
CA GLU A 66 -10.87 1.40 -5.73
C GLU A 66 -9.37 1.17 -5.98
N TRP A 67 -8.94 -0.10 -5.94
CA TRP A 67 -7.56 -0.47 -6.19
C TRP A 67 -7.10 -0.05 -7.60
N SER A 68 -7.92 -0.34 -8.61
CA SER A 68 -7.63 0.08 -9.99
C SER A 68 -7.52 1.60 -10.11
N GLN A 69 -8.41 2.35 -9.45
CA GLN A 69 -8.39 3.81 -9.49
C GLN A 69 -7.19 4.40 -8.74
N LEU A 70 -6.86 3.86 -7.56
CA LEU A 70 -5.70 4.28 -6.77
C LEU A 70 -4.39 4.09 -7.55
N LEU A 71 -4.23 2.96 -8.25
CA LEU A 71 -3.06 2.70 -9.10
C LEU A 71 -3.02 3.62 -10.32
N LYS A 72 -4.16 3.91 -10.95
CA LYS A 72 -4.25 4.88 -12.06
C LYS A 72 -3.79 6.27 -11.61
N ASN A 73 -4.26 6.71 -10.44
CA ASN A 73 -3.86 7.99 -9.86
C ASN A 73 -2.34 8.03 -9.62
N GLY A 74 -1.77 6.99 -8.99
CA GLY A 74 -0.32 6.93 -8.74
C GLY A 74 0.53 6.87 -10.01
N ALA A 75 0.07 6.14 -11.04
CA ALA A 75 0.74 6.11 -12.34
C ALA A 75 0.71 7.48 -13.04
N LEU A 76 -0.34 8.28 -12.83
CA LEU A 76 -0.42 9.65 -13.37
C LEU A 76 0.47 10.61 -12.60
N ALA A 77 0.48 10.53 -11.26
CA ALA A 77 1.31 11.35 -10.38
C ALA A 77 2.83 11.19 -10.65
N ASN A 78 3.26 10.00 -11.10
CA ASN A 78 4.65 9.77 -11.52
C ASN A 78 5.05 10.54 -12.80
N ARG A 79 4.09 11.05 -13.57
CA ARG A 79 4.32 11.75 -14.84
C ARG A 79 4.08 13.24 -14.74
N GLU A 80 3.15 13.66 -13.88
CA GLU A 80 2.74 15.06 -13.74
C GLU A 80 2.22 15.39 -12.35
N HIS A 81 2.04 16.68 -12.08
CA HIS A 81 1.44 17.12 -10.83
C HIS A 81 -0.08 16.92 -10.86
N THR A 82 -0.59 16.12 -9.93
CA THR A 82 -2.01 15.80 -9.81
C THR A 82 -2.57 16.23 -8.46
N ASP A 83 -3.88 16.46 -8.41
CA ASP A 83 -4.63 16.69 -7.17
C ASP A 83 -5.90 15.83 -7.16
N PRO A 84 -5.74 14.50 -7.03
CA PRO A 84 -6.85 13.57 -7.16
C PRO A 84 -7.87 13.73 -6.03
N VAL A 85 -9.13 13.45 -6.34
CA VAL A 85 -10.16 13.23 -5.32
C VAL A 85 -9.81 11.92 -4.57
N PRO A 86 -9.87 11.89 -3.22
CA PRO A 86 -9.64 10.65 -2.49
C PRO A 86 -10.57 9.54 -2.96
N VAL A 87 -10.06 8.31 -2.98
CA VAL A 87 -10.85 7.14 -3.38
C VAL A 87 -11.40 6.44 -2.14
N VAL A 88 -10.60 6.36 -1.08
CA VAL A 88 -10.92 5.58 0.11
C VAL A 88 -10.71 6.39 1.38
N LYS A 89 -11.57 6.20 2.38
CA LYS A 89 -11.37 6.67 3.74
C LYS A 89 -11.14 5.49 4.66
N LEU A 90 -10.02 5.52 5.37
CA LEU A 90 -9.64 4.56 6.40
C LEU A 90 -9.67 5.24 7.76
N PHE A 91 -9.99 4.49 8.82
CA PHE A 91 -10.02 5.04 10.16
C PHE A 91 -9.81 3.98 11.25
N THR A 92 -9.36 4.43 12.43
CA THR A 92 -9.34 3.63 13.66
C THR A 92 -10.25 4.30 14.69
N PRO A 93 -11.44 3.72 15.00
CA PRO A 93 -12.47 4.33 15.84
C PRO A 93 -12.02 4.81 17.22
N HIS A 94 -11.00 4.17 17.81
CA HIS A 94 -10.54 4.45 19.17
C HIS A 94 -9.23 5.23 19.23
N ALA A 95 -8.66 5.60 18.09
CA ALA A 95 -7.37 6.27 18.02
C ALA A 95 -7.43 7.63 17.33
N ASP A 96 -8.64 8.16 17.08
CA ASP A 96 -8.88 9.42 16.37
C ASP A 96 -7.98 9.57 15.15
N SER A 97 -7.85 8.47 14.42
CA SER A 97 -6.96 8.35 13.29
C SER A 97 -7.75 8.14 12.01
N VAL A 98 -7.52 8.99 11.02
CA VAL A 98 -8.18 8.99 9.72
C VAL A 98 -7.13 9.11 8.63
N TRP A 99 -7.29 8.32 7.56
CA TRP A 99 -6.50 8.41 6.34
C TRP A 99 -7.44 8.52 5.14
N LEU A 100 -7.28 9.56 4.32
CA LEU A 100 -7.92 9.65 3.01
C LEU A 100 -6.90 9.25 1.96
N VAL A 101 -7.12 8.14 1.29
CA VAL A 101 -6.21 7.56 0.29
C VAL A 101 -6.60 8.09 -1.08
N ALA A 102 -5.66 8.74 -1.77
CA ALA A 102 -5.90 9.30 -3.09
C ALA A 102 -5.17 8.55 -4.21
N GLU A 103 -4.05 7.93 -3.90
CA GLU A 103 -3.26 7.14 -4.86
C GLU A 103 -2.46 6.04 -4.13
N ILE A 104 -2.09 5.01 -4.90
CA ILE A 104 -1.11 4.00 -4.50
C ILE A 104 -0.02 3.96 -5.55
N HIS A 105 1.23 3.96 -5.08
CA HIS A 105 2.40 3.89 -5.93
C HIS A 105 2.44 2.54 -6.67
N PRO A 106 2.46 2.53 -8.01
CA PRO A 106 2.28 1.30 -8.77
C PRO A 106 3.46 0.32 -8.66
N ASP A 107 4.67 0.82 -8.37
CA ASP A 107 5.86 -0.03 -8.32
C ASP A 107 5.91 -0.93 -7.08
N ASP A 108 5.33 -0.51 -5.96
CA ASP A 108 5.35 -1.27 -4.70
C ASP A 108 3.98 -1.73 -4.23
N GLY A 109 2.89 -1.09 -4.69
CA GLY A 109 1.53 -1.42 -4.25
C GLY A 109 1.29 -1.21 -2.76
N ASP A 110 2.13 -0.45 -2.07
CA ASP A 110 2.07 -0.28 -0.62
C ASP A 110 2.15 1.18 -0.18
N THR A 111 2.98 1.97 -0.86
CA THR A 111 3.13 3.39 -0.61
C THR A 111 1.89 4.11 -1.13
N ALA A 112 1.08 4.61 -0.21
CA ALA A 112 -0.07 5.46 -0.50
C ALA A 112 0.29 6.94 -0.31
N MET A 113 -0.37 7.81 -1.06
CA MET A 113 -0.40 9.26 -0.79
C MET A 113 -1.82 9.68 -0.43
N GLY A 114 -1.91 10.58 0.53
CA GLY A 114 -3.20 11.02 1.02
C GLY A 114 -3.15 12.08 2.09
N LEU A 115 -4.30 12.26 2.75
CA LEU A 115 -4.41 13.03 3.97
C LEU A 115 -4.39 12.10 5.17
N ILE A 116 -3.64 12.49 6.18
CA ILE A 116 -3.37 11.72 7.39
C ILE A 116 -3.73 12.62 8.56
N ASP A 117 -4.56 12.15 9.46
CA ASP A 117 -4.84 12.81 10.71
C ASP A 117 -4.78 11.77 11.82
N THR A 118 -3.81 11.88 12.71
CA THR A 118 -3.62 10.98 13.84
C THR A 118 -3.57 11.82 15.11
N GLY A 119 -4.75 12.23 15.61
CA GLY A 119 -4.87 13.04 16.82
C GLY A 119 -5.05 14.54 16.62
N GLY A 120 -5.70 14.98 15.53
CA GLY A 120 -6.12 16.37 15.34
C GLY A 120 -5.06 17.28 14.70
N PHE A 121 -4.20 16.69 13.87
CA PHE A 121 -3.16 17.44 13.14
C PHE A 121 -3.09 16.91 11.71
N PRO A 122 -4.04 17.30 10.85
CA PRO A 122 -4.09 16.80 9.49
C PRO A 122 -2.84 17.23 8.71
N VAL A 123 -2.24 16.27 8.01
CA VAL A 123 -1.09 16.45 7.13
C VAL A 123 -1.34 15.77 5.80
N MET A 124 -0.84 16.37 4.72
CA MET A 124 -0.74 15.72 3.43
C MET A 124 0.59 14.99 3.33
N GLY A 125 0.59 13.72 2.92
CA GLY A 125 1.83 12.96 2.85
C GLY A 125 1.68 11.54 2.37
N TYR A 126 2.83 10.85 2.36
CA TYR A 126 2.93 9.44 2.01
C TYR A 126 2.96 8.57 3.26
N PHE A 127 2.36 7.39 3.18
CA PHE A 127 2.35 6.38 4.22
C PHE A 127 2.21 5.00 3.59
N ARG A 128 2.60 3.94 4.32
CA ARG A 128 2.35 2.57 3.87
C ARG A 128 1.07 2.04 4.47
N HIS A 129 0.18 1.50 3.64
CA HIS A 129 -1.08 0.93 4.15
C HIS A 129 -0.82 -0.39 4.90
N SER A 130 0.25 -1.12 4.56
CA SER A 130 0.71 -2.28 5.35
C SER A 130 1.16 -1.90 6.77
N GLU A 131 1.81 -0.74 6.95
CA GLU A 131 2.30 -0.29 8.26
C GLU A 131 1.16 0.09 9.20
N ILE A 132 0.09 0.68 8.69
CA ILE A 132 -1.07 1.04 9.54
C ILE A 132 -1.93 -0.19 9.86
N THR A 133 -2.03 -1.17 8.95
CA THR A 133 -2.82 -2.39 9.16
C THR A 133 -2.10 -3.45 10.00
N SER A 134 -0.77 -3.42 10.05
CA SER A 134 0.02 -4.37 10.86
C SER A 134 -0.07 -4.16 12.39
N LYS A 135 -0.77 -3.12 12.86
CA LYS A 135 -0.87 -2.76 14.29
C LYS A 135 -2.04 -3.50 14.95
N PRO A 136 -1.81 -4.59 15.72
CA PRO A 136 -2.91 -5.47 16.16
C PRO A 136 -3.88 -4.80 17.14
N LEU A 137 -3.38 -3.86 17.95
CA LEU A 137 -4.17 -3.12 18.93
C LEU A 137 -4.89 -1.88 18.34
N ARG A 138 -4.71 -1.62 17.05
CA ARG A 138 -5.31 -0.48 16.34
C ARG A 138 -5.86 -0.95 15.00
N PRO A 139 -6.98 -1.69 15.00
CA PRO A 139 -7.60 -2.14 13.77
C PRO A 139 -7.96 -0.94 12.89
N VAL A 140 -7.72 -1.10 11.59
CA VAL A 140 -8.06 -0.10 10.57
C VAL A 140 -9.30 -0.60 9.84
N TYR A 141 -10.28 0.29 9.71
CA TYR A 141 -11.53 0.05 9.01
C TYR A 141 -11.60 0.93 7.77
N LYS A 142 -12.25 0.42 6.71
CA LYS A 142 -12.65 1.23 5.55
C LYS A 142 -14.06 1.77 5.77
N ASP A 143 -14.26 3.06 5.47
CA ASP A 143 -15.60 3.63 5.35
C ASP A 143 -16.24 3.15 4.04
N LEU A 144 -17.45 2.61 4.12
CA LEU A 144 -18.09 1.95 2.99
C LEU A 144 -18.44 2.97 1.91
N ASN A 145 -18.33 2.57 0.64
CA ASN A 145 -18.40 3.45 -0.54
C ASN A 145 -19.74 4.21 -0.68
N PHE A 146 -20.80 3.78 0.02
CA PHE A 146 -22.07 4.54 0.07
C PHE A 146 -22.05 5.71 1.06
N ARG A 147 -21.19 5.68 2.09
CA ARG A 147 -20.98 6.76 3.06
C ARG A 147 -19.88 7.71 2.63
N PHE A 148 -18.78 7.19 2.11
CA PHE A 148 -17.67 8.00 1.63
C PHE A 148 -17.79 8.29 0.13
N ARG A 149 -18.23 9.49 -0.22
CA ARG A 149 -18.35 9.98 -1.62
C ARG A 149 -17.72 11.36 -1.77
N PRO A 150 -16.39 11.46 -1.68
CA PRO A 150 -15.71 12.73 -1.82
C PRO A 150 -15.92 13.29 -3.23
N LYS A 151 -16.14 14.60 -3.31
CA LYS A 151 -16.30 15.35 -4.58
C LYS A 151 -15.25 16.44 -4.74
N ARG A 152 -14.38 16.59 -3.74
CA ARG A 152 -13.40 17.67 -3.62
C ARG A 152 -12.01 17.06 -3.68
N PRO A 153 -11.07 17.73 -4.35
CA PRO A 153 -9.71 17.25 -4.46
C PRO A 153 -8.98 17.30 -3.11
N LEU A 154 -7.86 16.58 -3.03
CA LEU A 154 -7.13 16.38 -1.79
C LEU A 154 -6.64 17.71 -1.18
N SER A 155 -6.14 18.64 -2.00
CA SER A 155 -5.67 19.94 -1.54
C SER A 155 -6.75 20.78 -0.86
N GLU A 156 -7.98 20.70 -1.38
CA GLU A 156 -9.11 21.44 -0.84
C GLU A 156 -9.58 20.84 0.49
N LEU A 157 -9.63 19.51 0.56
CA LEU A 157 -9.92 18.81 1.81
C LEU A 157 -8.85 19.08 2.87
N TYR A 158 -7.58 19.20 2.47
CA TYR A 158 -6.50 19.59 3.37
C TYR A 158 -6.71 20.98 3.94
N ALA A 159 -7.02 21.98 3.10
CA ALA A 159 -7.23 23.35 3.56
C ALA A 159 -8.38 23.44 4.58
N VAL A 160 -9.47 22.69 4.36
CA VAL A 160 -10.58 22.61 5.32
C VAL A 160 -10.13 21.93 6.62
N ALA A 161 -9.45 20.79 6.53
CA ALA A 161 -9.01 20.05 7.69
C ALA A 161 -8.00 20.86 8.54
N ALA A 162 -7.06 21.54 7.89
CA ALA A 162 -6.08 22.40 8.55
C ALA A 162 -6.75 23.54 9.32
N LYS A 163 -7.85 24.11 8.80
CA LYS A 163 -8.64 25.13 9.49
C LYS A 163 -9.45 24.55 10.65
N ALA A 164 -9.99 23.34 10.49
CA ALA A 164 -10.79 22.67 11.51
C ALA A 164 -9.94 22.04 12.63
N GLY A 165 -8.66 21.78 12.36
CA GLY A 165 -7.80 20.98 13.23
C GLY A 165 -8.06 19.48 13.13
N SER A 166 -8.90 19.01 12.20
CA SER A 166 -9.11 17.58 11.96
C SER A 166 -9.79 17.29 10.62
N ILE A 167 -9.69 16.04 10.17
CA ILE A 167 -10.44 15.55 9.00
C ILE A 167 -11.90 15.25 9.39
N THR A 168 -12.86 15.88 8.70
CA THR A 168 -14.30 15.81 9.03
C THR A 168 -15.19 15.29 7.88
N VAL A 169 -14.58 14.70 6.85
CA VAL A 169 -15.26 14.27 5.62
C VAL A 169 -16.09 12.99 5.77
#